data_AF-A0A2T0HTZ0-F1
#
_entry.id   AF-A0A2T0HTZ0-F1
#
_cell.length_a   1.000
_cell.length_b   1.000
_cell.length_c   1.000
_cell.angle_alpha   90.00
_cell.angle_beta   90.00
_cell.angle_gamma   90.00
#
_symmetry.space_group_name_H-M   'P 1'
#
loop_
_entity.id
_entity.type
_entity.pdbx_description
1 polymer ?
#
loop_
_entity_poly.entity_id
_entity_poly.type
_entity_poly.pdbx_seq_one_letter_code
_entity_poly.pdbx_strand_id
1 'polypeptide(L)'
;MTEIFEVAVTAAVRDAFPGAGVLAVWHKGGAPASAQVLDWSLSRAIWSEVDKDQLLLHPAVAPFCEYYRQVAINPRKSPPSVANFIYRAFCRPDARLPRINAIVDTVNWVAVSTMTSLGAFDARSIVGELCLDVSVEGDWFEPVGSESREAIPGGRLVLRDREKILSLFSIRDTVHTAIRGASCDLLLLGCLMPGVNPLQVRSALSLLDQKLRGDTAPPSAEVPAKGPWYDSFGGSFIAETLSPPVAELNESYERIIASESFQQRYQALLKHYVGRQTPLTLAENFSRHLGVKAYLKREDLAHTGAHKINNALGQALLAQAMGKRRVVAETGAGQHGVATAAACALLGIECVIYMGLRDMQRQALNVQRMRLMGATVVPAEGGSQTLKDAINDALRDWVAHADTTYYLLGSALGPHPYPAIVRYFQSVIGKEARQQFAALEDGALPDAVVACVGGGSNAIGLFSAFIDEPQVKLCGVEAAGQGEASGLHSIRFGDSGQSRLGVLQGCQSYVLQDEHGQIMETHSIAPGLDYAMVGPEHAQLRDNGRAQYLQATDEEAIDALKLLSRCEGIIPALESAHAVAGAIKLAKRLPAGARIIINISGRGDKDMETISRLVADTVQEGEANESH
;
A
#
# COMPACT_ATOMS: atom_id res chain seq x y z
N MET A 1 8.14 -2.85 20.95
CA MET A 1 9.45 -3.17 20.30
C MET A 1 10.65 -2.75 21.16
N THR A 2 11.80 -3.41 21.01
CA THR A 2 13.08 -2.88 21.52
C THR A 2 13.54 -1.71 20.65
N GLU A 3 14.02 -0.64 21.28
CA GLU A 3 14.38 0.61 20.60
C GLU A 3 15.67 0.45 19.76
N ILE A 4 15.64 0.88 18.49
CA ILE A 4 16.84 0.95 17.64
C ILE A 4 17.61 2.22 18.01
N PHE A 5 18.80 2.05 18.57
CA PHE A 5 19.70 3.12 18.99
C PHE A 5 20.90 3.25 18.05
N GLU A 6 21.58 4.38 18.10
CA GLU A 6 22.85 4.60 17.40
C GLU A 6 24.01 4.28 18.35
N VAL A 7 24.96 3.50 17.88
CA VAL A 7 26.18 3.18 18.64
C VAL A 7 27.04 4.43 18.75
N ALA A 8 27.70 4.63 19.90
CA ALA A 8 28.58 5.78 20.11
C ALA A 8 29.69 5.84 19.03
N VAL A 9 29.92 7.02 18.46
CA VAL A 9 30.93 7.26 17.42
C VAL A 9 32.01 8.18 17.98
N THR A 10 33.27 7.71 18.00
CA THR A 10 34.39 8.48 18.55
C THR A 10 34.70 9.72 17.71
N ALA A 11 35.39 10.70 18.30
CA ALA A 11 35.82 11.90 17.58
C ALA A 11 36.72 11.54 16.38
N ALA A 12 37.63 10.56 16.56
CA ALA A 12 38.50 10.07 15.49
C ALA A 12 37.70 9.57 14.27
N VAL A 13 36.56 8.89 14.49
CA VAL A 13 35.68 8.46 13.39
C VAL A 13 34.95 9.64 12.77
N ARG A 14 34.42 10.57 13.57
CA ARG A 14 33.72 11.76 13.03
C ARG A 14 34.63 12.61 12.15
N ASP A 15 35.91 12.71 12.51
CA ASP A 15 36.91 13.48 11.79
C ASP A 15 37.38 12.75 10.52
N ALA A 16 37.67 11.44 10.62
CA ALA A 16 38.21 10.67 9.49
C ALA A 16 37.14 10.18 8.50
N PHE A 17 35.92 9.89 8.98
CA PHE A 17 34.84 9.26 8.24
C PHE A 17 33.47 9.89 8.59
N PRO A 18 33.24 11.16 8.23
CA PRO A 18 31.99 11.85 8.56
C PRO A 18 30.79 11.11 7.99
N GLY A 19 29.78 10.83 8.82
CA GLY A 19 28.56 10.10 8.44
C GLY A 19 28.67 8.57 8.49
N ALA A 20 29.82 8.01 8.89
CA ALA A 20 29.91 6.61 9.28
C ALA A 20 29.22 6.38 10.63
N GLY A 21 28.51 5.26 10.76
CA GLY A 21 27.78 4.94 11.98
C GLY A 21 27.33 3.48 12.05
N VAL A 22 26.74 3.11 13.18
CA VAL A 22 26.12 1.80 13.37
C VAL A 22 24.79 2.00 14.09
N LEU A 23 23.73 1.46 13.51
CA LEU A 23 22.45 1.31 14.20
C LEU A 23 22.38 -0.07 14.85
N ALA A 24 21.81 -0.13 16.04
CA ALA A 24 21.79 -1.33 16.85
C ALA A 24 20.43 -1.52 17.51
N VAL A 25 20.06 -2.78 17.75
CA VAL A 25 18.89 -3.13 18.54
C VAL A 25 19.20 -4.34 19.41
N TRP A 26 18.79 -4.27 20.67
CA TRP A 26 18.87 -5.40 21.58
C TRP A 26 17.73 -6.37 21.29
N HIS A 27 18.04 -7.65 21.11
CA HIS A 27 17.07 -8.71 20.95
C HIS A 27 17.19 -9.69 22.12
N LYS A 28 16.08 -9.88 22.84
CA LYS A 28 15.95 -10.90 23.89
C LYS A 28 15.14 -12.06 23.32
N GLY A 29 15.77 -13.22 23.19
CA GLY A 29 15.22 -14.40 22.53
C GLY A 29 16.31 -15.25 21.88
N GLY A 30 16.16 -16.57 21.95
CA GLY A 30 17.01 -17.51 21.19
C GLY A 30 16.56 -17.64 19.73
N ALA A 31 17.20 -18.55 18.99
CA ALA A 31 16.74 -18.94 17.67
C ALA A 31 15.24 -19.34 17.69
N PRO A 32 14.45 -19.01 16.64
CA PRO A 32 13.04 -19.38 16.58
C PRO A 32 12.85 -20.89 16.82
N ALA A 33 11.85 -21.25 17.62
CA ALA A 33 11.61 -22.63 18.09
C ALA A 33 11.30 -23.64 16.96
N SER A 34 11.03 -23.16 15.75
CA SER A 34 10.94 -23.97 14.53
C SER A 34 11.95 -23.47 13.51
N ALA A 35 12.60 -24.38 12.81
CA ALA A 35 13.45 -24.04 11.67
C ALA A 35 12.56 -23.42 10.59
N GLN A 36 12.42 -22.09 10.58
CA GLN A 36 11.78 -21.39 9.48
C GLN A 36 12.55 -21.73 8.21
N VAL A 37 11.87 -22.37 7.25
CA VAL A 37 12.43 -22.57 5.92
C VAL A 37 12.49 -21.20 5.27
N LEU A 38 13.66 -20.58 5.29
CA LEU A 38 13.91 -19.32 4.59
C LEU A 38 13.80 -19.56 3.09
N ASP A 39 12.88 -18.85 2.43
CA ASP A 39 12.73 -18.93 0.99
C ASP A 39 13.79 -18.06 0.30
N TRP A 40 14.67 -18.69 -0.46
CA TRP A 40 15.72 -18.05 -1.23
C TRP A 40 15.44 -18.03 -2.73
N SER A 41 14.23 -18.42 -3.16
CA SER A 41 13.86 -18.54 -4.58
C SER A 41 14.05 -17.21 -5.32
N LEU A 42 13.53 -16.11 -4.78
CA LEU A 42 13.67 -14.77 -5.33
C LEU A 42 15.14 -14.32 -5.35
N SER A 43 15.87 -14.51 -4.25
CA SER A 43 17.30 -14.17 -4.19
C SER A 43 18.11 -14.95 -5.22
N ARG A 44 17.80 -16.24 -5.43
CA ARG A 44 18.44 -17.03 -6.48
C ARG A 44 18.15 -16.48 -7.86
N ALA A 45 16.89 -16.16 -8.15
CA ALA A 45 16.49 -15.61 -9.45
C ALA A 45 17.18 -14.26 -9.74
N ILE A 46 17.30 -13.39 -8.73
CA ILE A 46 17.93 -12.07 -8.88
C ILE A 46 19.45 -12.21 -9.04
N TRP A 47 20.11 -12.96 -8.16
CA TRP A 47 21.56 -12.89 -8.01
C TRP A 47 22.34 -13.92 -8.85
N SER A 48 21.69 -14.92 -9.45
CA SER A 48 22.40 -15.93 -10.27
C SER A 48 23.01 -15.38 -11.55
N GLU A 49 22.49 -14.26 -12.06
CA GLU A 49 22.96 -13.62 -13.29
C GLU A 49 23.87 -12.40 -13.01
N VAL A 50 24.12 -12.09 -11.74
CA VAL A 50 24.90 -10.91 -11.34
C VAL A 50 26.34 -11.32 -11.08
N ASP A 51 27.30 -10.60 -11.68
CA ASP A 51 28.71 -10.82 -11.42
C ASP A 51 29.24 -9.99 -10.23
N LYS A 52 30.49 -10.27 -9.84
CA LYS A 52 31.12 -9.60 -8.69
C LYS A 52 31.27 -8.10 -8.90
N ASP A 53 31.62 -7.66 -10.11
CA ASP A 53 31.90 -6.25 -10.38
C ASP A 53 30.59 -5.44 -10.36
N GLN A 54 29.49 -6.03 -10.86
CA GLN A 54 28.14 -5.47 -10.71
C GLN A 54 27.71 -5.33 -9.24
N LEU A 55 27.98 -6.33 -8.40
CA LEU A 55 27.69 -6.23 -6.96
C LEU A 55 28.45 -5.09 -6.28
N LEU A 56 29.72 -4.88 -6.64
CA LEU A 56 30.55 -3.82 -6.06
C LEU A 56 30.13 -2.41 -6.51
N LEU A 57 29.42 -2.30 -7.63
CA LEU A 57 28.84 -1.06 -8.15
C LEU A 57 27.43 -0.79 -7.63
N HIS A 58 26.80 -1.76 -6.96
CA HIS A 58 25.43 -1.61 -6.45
C HIS A 58 25.35 -0.40 -5.49
N PRO A 59 24.33 0.48 -5.57
CA PRO A 59 24.24 1.70 -4.76
C PRO A 59 24.34 1.48 -3.25
N ALA A 60 23.85 0.34 -2.74
CA ALA A 60 23.94 -0.02 -1.32
C ALA A 60 25.33 -0.55 -0.90
N VAL A 61 26.19 -0.92 -1.84
CA VAL A 61 27.52 -1.51 -1.61
C VAL A 61 28.63 -0.50 -1.94
N ALA A 62 28.44 0.33 -2.96
CA ALA A 62 29.41 1.30 -3.43
C ALA A 62 29.95 2.25 -2.33
N PRO A 63 29.14 2.75 -1.37
CA PRO A 63 29.64 3.55 -0.25
C PRO A 63 30.71 2.82 0.60
N PHE A 64 30.52 1.52 0.83
CA PHE A 64 31.49 0.70 1.56
C PHE A 64 32.75 0.45 0.73
N CYS A 65 32.61 0.24 -0.58
CA CYS A 65 33.74 0.11 -1.50
C CYS A 65 34.61 1.37 -1.52
N GLU A 66 33.99 2.56 -1.44
CA GLU A 66 34.71 3.82 -1.40
C GLU A 66 35.51 3.98 -0.11
N TYR A 67 34.87 3.69 1.03
CA TYR A 67 35.57 3.58 2.31
C TYR A 67 36.76 2.59 2.23
N TYR A 68 36.57 1.40 1.65
CA TYR A 68 37.63 0.39 1.58
C TYR A 68 38.84 0.91 0.81
N ARG A 69 38.64 1.61 -0.31
CA ARG A 69 39.73 2.22 -1.08
C ARG A 69 40.49 3.26 -0.26
N GLN A 70 39.79 4.09 0.51
CA GLN A 70 40.40 5.11 1.37
C GLN A 70 41.34 4.51 2.42
N VAL A 71 41.02 3.32 2.94
CA VAL A 71 41.85 2.60 3.94
C VAL A 71 42.71 1.47 3.36
N ALA A 72 43.02 1.56 2.05
CA ALA A 72 43.86 0.62 1.32
C ALA A 72 43.37 -0.85 1.36
N ILE A 73 42.07 -1.06 1.49
CA ILE A 73 41.41 -2.36 1.35
C ILE A 73 40.91 -2.50 -0.09
N ASN A 74 41.29 -3.59 -0.76
CA ASN A 74 40.82 -3.86 -2.11
C ASN A 74 39.43 -4.53 -2.04
N PRO A 75 38.32 -3.85 -2.43
CA PRO A 75 36.97 -4.40 -2.31
C PRO A 75 36.73 -5.61 -3.22
N ARG A 76 37.55 -5.81 -4.26
CA ARG A 76 37.49 -7.01 -5.09
C ARG A 76 38.12 -8.22 -4.41
N LYS A 77 39.13 -8.03 -3.56
CA LYS A 77 39.73 -9.11 -2.74
C LYS A 77 38.94 -9.35 -1.46
N SER A 78 38.48 -8.28 -0.82
CA SER A 78 37.71 -8.30 0.43
C SER A 78 36.43 -7.47 0.25
N PRO A 79 35.35 -8.04 -0.31
CA PRO A 79 34.10 -7.32 -0.54
C PRO A 79 33.39 -7.00 0.77
N PRO A 80 32.55 -5.95 0.81
CA PRO A 80 31.65 -5.70 1.93
C PRO A 80 30.75 -6.91 2.22
N SER A 81 30.36 -7.08 3.49
CA SER A 81 29.75 -8.30 4.02
C SER A 81 28.58 -8.83 3.18
N VAL A 82 27.62 -7.97 2.84
CA VAL A 82 26.43 -8.33 2.05
C VAL A 82 26.82 -8.74 0.62
N ALA A 83 27.72 -8.01 -0.03
CA ALA A 83 28.19 -8.35 -1.37
C ALA A 83 29.02 -9.64 -1.38
N ASN A 84 29.85 -9.85 -0.36
CA ASN A 84 30.63 -11.07 -0.21
C ASN A 84 29.72 -12.29 -0.01
N PHE A 85 28.67 -12.14 0.80
CA PHE A 85 27.69 -13.21 1.00
C PHE A 85 26.96 -13.54 -0.30
N ILE A 86 26.40 -12.53 -0.98
CA ILE A 86 25.67 -12.72 -2.24
C ILE A 86 26.55 -13.44 -3.27
N TYR A 87 27.78 -12.95 -3.46
CA TYR A 87 28.73 -13.54 -4.39
C TYR A 87 29.00 -15.03 -4.09
N ARG A 88 29.22 -15.36 -2.81
CA ARG A 88 29.51 -16.74 -2.38
C ARG A 88 28.30 -17.67 -2.46
N ALA A 89 27.11 -17.14 -2.19
CA ALA A 89 25.87 -17.88 -2.05
C ALA A 89 25.11 -18.07 -3.37
N PHE A 90 25.29 -17.17 -4.34
CA PHE A 90 24.49 -17.15 -5.59
C PHE A 90 25.30 -17.00 -6.88
N CYS A 91 26.38 -16.22 -6.89
CA CYS A 91 26.99 -15.79 -8.17
C CYS A 91 28.13 -16.67 -8.69
N ARG A 92 28.86 -17.36 -7.80
CA ARG A 92 30.02 -18.19 -8.21
C ARG A 92 29.58 -19.58 -8.71
N PRO A 93 30.38 -20.26 -9.56
CA PRO A 93 29.99 -21.56 -10.13
C PRO A 93 29.68 -22.67 -9.10
N ASP A 94 30.33 -22.63 -7.94
CA ASP A 94 30.12 -23.54 -6.80
C ASP A 94 29.26 -22.92 -5.69
N ALA A 95 28.41 -21.95 -6.04
CA ALA A 95 27.55 -21.23 -5.11
C ALA A 95 26.67 -22.18 -4.29
N ARG A 96 26.75 -22.05 -2.96
CA ARG A 96 25.94 -22.80 -2.01
C ARG A 96 25.54 -21.87 -0.88
N LEU A 97 24.30 -21.99 -0.42
CA LEU A 97 23.85 -21.31 0.79
C LEU A 97 24.59 -21.92 1.98
N PRO A 98 25.41 -21.15 2.72
CA PRO A 98 25.97 -21.63 3.96
C PRO A 98 24.82 -21.78 4.97
N ARG A 99 24.69 -22.95 5.58
CA ARG A 99 23.81 -23.15 6.74
C ARG A 99 24.68 -23.12 7.99
N ILE A 100 24.70 -21.99 8.69
CA ILE A 100 25.54 -21.82 9.88
C ILE A 100 24.71 -22.14 11.12
N ASN A 101 23.68 -21.35 11.37
CA ASN A 101 22.66 -21.57 12.38
C ASN A 101 21.45 -20.68 12.06
N ALA A 102 20.29 -20.95 12.66
CA ALA A 102 19.05 -20.26 12.32
C ALA A 102 19.12 -18.72 12.48
N ILE A 103 19.86 -18.21 13.47
CA ILE A 103 20.02 -16.76 13.68
C ILE A 103 20.83 -16.17 12.53
N VAL A 104 22.02 -16.72 12.27
CA VAL A 104 22.92 -16.24 11.21
C VAL A 104 22.28 -16.39 9.82
N ASP A 105 21.57 -17.47 9.58
CA ASP A 105 20.86 -17.70 8.32
C ASP A 105 19.75 -16.65 8.13
N THR A 106 19.04 -16.27 9.21
CA THR A 106 18.03 -15.18 9.18
C THR A 106 18.67 -13.82 8.94
N VAL A 107 19.79 -13.51 9.60
CA VAL A 107 20.57 -12.28 9.37
C VAL A 107 20.97 -12.16 7.91
N ASN A 108 21.55 -13.23 7.36
CA ASN A 108 21.95 -13.28 5.95
C ASN A 108 20.75 -13.10 5.01
N TRP A 109 19.62 -13.73 5.33
CA TRP A 109 18.41 -13.62 4.51
C TRP A 109 17.87 -12.20 4.47
N VAL A 110 17.79 -11.53 5.62
CA VAL A 110 17.36 -10.13 5.67
C VAL A 110 18.37 -9.24 4.95
N ALA A 111 19.67 -9.40 5.22
CA ALA A 111 20.74 -8.63 4.58
C ALA A 111 20.68 -8.67 3.05
N VAL A 112 20.46 -9.86 2.48
CA VAL A 112 20.31 -10.07 1.03
C VAL A 112 18.99 -9.49 0.51
N SER A 113 17.89 -9.71 1.24
CA SER A 113 16.55 -9.26 0.82
C SER A 113 16.40 -7.75 0.85
N THR A 114 17.13 -7.06 1.74
CA THR A 114 17.07 -5.60 1.89
C THR A 114 18.33 -4.89 1.38
N MET A 115 19.29 -5.61 0.78
CA MET A 115 20.59 -5.08 0.37
C MET A 115 21.27 -4.23 1.46
N THR A 116 21.30 -4.76 2.69
CA THR A 116 21.82 -4.03 3.87
C THR A 116 22.96 -4.80 4.53
N SER A 117 24.04 -4.11 4.89
CA SER A 117 25.13 -4.70 5.70
C SER A 117 24.68 -4.86 7.15
N LEU A 118 24.27 -6.08 7.50
CA LEU A 118 23.81 -6.45 8.85
C LEU A 118 24.78 -7.40 9.55
N GLY A 119 24.71 -7.43 10.89
CA GLY A 119 25.43 -8.36 11.75
C GLY A 119 24.63 -8.69 13.02
N ALA A 120 25.03 -9.74 13.72
CA ALA A 120 24.45 -10.12 15.01
C ALA A 120 25.54 -10.66 15.94
N PHE A 121 25.63 -10.14 17.16
CA PHE A 121 26.59 -10.56 18.18
C PHE A 121 25.88 -11.17 19.39
N ASP A 122 26.54 -12.08 20.09
CA ASP A 122 26.07 -12.53 21.41
C ASP A 122 26.29 -11.39 22.40
N ALA A 123 25.21 -10.81 22.91
CA ALA A 123 25.26 -9.64 23.80
C ALA A 123 26.12 -9.89 25.04
N ARG A 124 26.22 -11.15 25.50
CA ARG A 124 26.96 -11.53 26.70
C ARG A 124 28.48 -11.46 26.52
N SER A 125 28.98 -11.38 25.27
CA SER A 125 30.41 -11.23 25.00
C SER A 125 30.88 -9.77 25.01
N ILE A 126 29.94 -8.81 25.08
CA ILE A 126 30.21 -7.38 25.00
C ILE A 126 30.47 -6.83 26.39
N VAL A 127 31.62 -6.18 26.58
CA VAL A 127 32.02 -5.63 27.88
C VAL A 127 31.93 -4.10 27.88
N GLY A 128 30.94 -3.58 28.60
CA GLY A 128 30.73 -2.14 28.77
C GLY A 128 30.08 -1.48 27.55
N GLU A 129 30.48 -0.25 27.25
CA GLU A 129 29.92 0.53 26.15
C GLU A 129 30.54 0.13 24.81
N LEU A 130 29.69 0.03 23.80
CA LEU A 130 30.07 -0.23 22.42
C LEU A 130 30.34 1.09 21.70
N CYS A 131 31.45 1.17 20.97
CA CYS A 131 31.73 2.32 20.12
C CYS A 131 32.27 1.93 18.74
N LEU A 132 31.91 2.74 17.74
CA LEU A 132 32.58 2.77 16.45
C LEU A 132 33.81 3.66 16.58
N ASP A 133 34.98 3.08 16.31
CA ASP A 133 36.28 3.72 16.49
C ASP A 133 37.21 3.48 15.29
N VAL A 134 38.39 4.11 15.31
CA VAL A 134 39.46 3.88 14.34
C VAL A 134 40.55 3.01 14.96
N SER A 135 41.00 1.97 14.26
CA SER A 135 42.11 1.12 14.70
C SER A 135 43.41 1.90 14.80
N VAL A 136 44.26 1.50 15.74
CA VAL A 136 45.61 2.02 15.94
C VAL A 136 46.65 0.93 15.72
N GLU A 137 47.91 1.33 15.52
CA GLU A 137 49.00 0.36 15.38
C GLU A 137 49.15 -0.49 16.66
N GLY A 138 49.24 -1.81 16.48
CA GLY A 138 49.24 -2.77 17.59
C GLY A 138 47.86 -3.37 17.91
N ASP A 139 46.78 -2.85 17.32
CA ASP A 139 45.47 -3.49 17.39
C ASP A 139 45.50 -4.86 16.73
N TRP A 140 44.74 -5.80 17.29
CA TRP A 140 44.62 -7.16 16.80
C TRP A 140 43.19 -7.67 17.00
N PHE A 141 42.82 -8.70 16.24
CA PHE A 141 41.58 -9.43 16.44
C PHE A 141 41.71 -10.92 16.05
N GLU A 142 40.76 -11.74 16.50
CA GLU A 142 40.67 -13.17 16.18
C GLU A 142 39.46 -13.39 15.25
N PRO A 143 39.64 -13.54 13.93
CA PRO A 143 38.52 -13.65 13.00
C PRO A 143 37.70 -14.93 13.23
N VAL A 144 36.37 -14.85 13.03
CA VAL A 144 35.51 -16.05 13.02
C VAL A 144 36.02 -17.04 11.96
N GLY A 145 36.30 -18.28 12.38
CA GLY A 145 36.77 -19.36 11.51
C GLY A 145 38.28 -19.37 11.25
N SER A 146 39.07 -18.57 11.98
CA SER A 146 40.54 -18.61 11.99
C SER A 146 41.07 -19.15 13.32
N GLU A 147 42.22 -19.83 13.29
CA GLU A 147 42.92 -20.32 14.50
C GLU A 147 44.01 -19.33 14.99
N SER A 148 44.26 -18.24 14.26
CA SER A 148 45.34 -17.29 14.53
C SER A 148 44.85 -15.84 14.66
N ARG A 149 45.49 -15.09 15.57
CA ARG A 149 45.34 -13.63 15.70
C ARG A 149 45.86 -12.91 14.46
N GLU A 150 45.14 -11.89 14.03
CA GLU A 150 45.52 -11.00 12.93
C GLU A 150 45.77 -9.58 13.46
N ALA A 151 46.90 -8.98 13.10
CA ALA A 151 47.17 -7.57 13.35
C ALA A 151 46.33 -6.69 12.41
N ILE A 152 45.80 -5.59 12.93
CA ILE A 152 44.98 -4.64 12.18
C ILE A 152 45.84 -3.39 11.91
N PRO A 153 46.03 -3.00 10.63
CA PRO A 153 46.64 -1.73 10.31
C PRO A 153 45.87 -0.56 10.93
N GLY A 154 46.57 0.47 11.40
CA GLY A 154 45.95 1.69 11.89
C GLY A 154 45.11 2.38 10.81
N GLY A 155 44.06 3.09 11.21
CA GLY A 155 43.23 3.89 10.31
C GLY A 155 41.98 3.19 9.77
N ARG A 156 41.58 2.03 10.30
CA ARG A 156 40.37 1.29 9.85
C ARG A 156 39.21 1.48 10.81
N LEU A 157 37.99 1.53 10.30
CA LEU A 157 36.78 1.51 11.12
C LEU A 157 36.65 0.14 11.80
N VAL A 158 36.53 0.18 13.12
CA VAL A 158 36.35 -1.00 13.95
C VAL A 158 35.23 -0.75 14.95
N LEU A 159 34.45 -1.79 15.19
CA LEU A 159 33.50 -1.80 16.28
C LEU A 159 34.18 -2.45 17.48
N ARG A 160 34.25 -1.76 18.62
CA ARG A 160 34.93 -2.24 19.83
C ARG A 160 34.09 -2.01 21.08
N ASP A 161 34.32 -2.86 22.07
CA ASP A 161 33.86 -2.65 23.44
C ASP A 161 35.00 -2.08 24.29
N ARG A 162 34.87 -2.09 25.63
CA ARG A 162 35.92 -1.56 26.52
C ARG A 162 37.21 -2.38 26.55
N GLU A 163 37.20 -3.63 26.08
CA GLU A 163 38.32 -4.55 26.19
C GLU A 163 38.94 -4.90 24.85
N LYS A 164 38.15 -4.96 23.78
CA LYS A 164 38.56 -5.59 22.53
C LYS A 164 37.79 -5.07 21.31
N ILE A 165 38.41 -5.27 20.16
CA ILE A 165 37.74 -5.12 18.86
C ILE A 165 36.80 -6.31 18.67
N LEU A 166 35.57 -6.02 18.26
CA LEU A 166 34.49 -6.97 18.03
C LEU A 166 34.27 -7.26 16.53
N SER A 167 34.51 -6.26 15.67
CA SER A 167 34.36 -6.38 14.22
C SER A 167 35.22 -5.38 13.45
N LEU A 168 35.75 -5.84 12.31
CA LEU A 168 36.21 -4.97 11.23
C LEU A 168 35.01 -4.53 10.40
N PHE A 169 34.74 -3.22 10.38
CA PHE A 169 33.49 -2.65 9.91
C PHE A 169 33.07 -3.15 8.50
N SER A 170 31.95 -3.87 8.45
CA SER A 170 31.36 -4.49 7.26
C SER A 170 32.28 -5.53 6.55
N ILE A 171 33.35 -6.01 7.18
CA ILE A 171 34.28 -7.00 6.60
C ILE A 171 34.16 -8.35 7.29
N ARG A 172 34.51 -8.40 8.58
CA ARG A 172 34.64 -9.64 9.35
C ARG A 172 34.47 -9.37 10.84
N ASP A 173 33.84 -10.33 11.50
CA ASP A 173 33.65 -10.32 12.95
C ASP A 173 34.69 -11.19 13.67
N THR A 174 34.77 -11.01 14.99
CA THR A 174 35.65 -11.81 15.85
C THR A 174 34.99 -13.10 16.32
N VAL A 175 35.80 -14.10 16.69
CA VAL A 175 35.31 -15.34 17.33
C VAL A 175 34.55 -15.06 18.64
N HIS A 176 34.85 -13.93 19.30
CA HIS A 176 34.19 -13.54 20.54
C HIS A 176 32.74 -13.13 20.34
N THR A 177 32.39 -12.57 19.18
CA THR A 177 31.00 -12.19 18.85
C THR A 177 30.20 -13.31 18.19
N ALA A 178 30.81 -14.47 17.96
CA ALA A 178 30.19 -15.56 17.21
C ALA A 178 28.89 -16.06 17.87
N ILE A 179 27.80 -16.03 17.12
CA ILE A 179 26.51 -16.61 17.52
C ILE A 179 26.62 -18.13 17.61
N ARG A 180 26.29 -18.68 18.79
CA ARG A 180 26.26 -20.12 19.05
C ARG A 180 24.82 -20.58 19.19
N GLY A 181 24.58 -21.89 19.12
CA GLY A 181 23.23 -22.46 19.24
C GLY A 181 22.50 -22.13 20.55
N ALA A 182 23.22 -21.71 21.59
CA ALA A 182 22.69 -21.30 22.89
C ALA A 182 22.68 -19.75 23.10
N SER A 183 22.91 -18.96 22.05
CA SER A 183 22.81 -17.50 22.14
C SER A 183 21.33 -17.08 22.23
N CYS A 184 20.99 -16.36 23.30
CA CYS A 184 19.62 -15.95 23.64
C CYS A 184 19.48 -14.43 23.90
N ASP A 185 20.61 -13.73 24.01
CA ASP A 185 20.66 -12.28 24.08
C ASP A 185 21.55 -11.82 22.93
N LEU A 186 20.96 -11.12 21.97
CA LEU A 186 21.62 -10.72 20.74
C LEU A 186 21.70 -9.20 20.65
N LEU A 187 22.79 -8.72 20.07
CA LEU A 187 22.89 -7.36 19.57
C LEU A 187 22.87 -7.41 18.05
N LEU A 188 21.79 -6.93 17.45
CA LEU A 188 21.65 -6.84 15.99
C LEU A 188 22.16 -5.49 15.53
N LEU A 189 22.94 -5.46 14.45
CA LEU A 189 23.70 -4.31 14.01
C LEU A 189 23.50 -4.04 12.51
N GLY A 190 23.43 -2.78 12.12
CA GLY A 190 23.38 -2.33 10.74
C GLY A 190 24.36 -1.20 10.48
N CYS A 191 25.20 -1.34 9.47
CA CYS A 191 26.27 -0.38 9.16
C CYS A 191 25.74 0.82 8.35
N LEU A 192 26.19 2.02 8.69
CA LEU A 192 25.93 3.26 7.96
C LEU A 192 27.23 3.83 7.37
N MET A 193 27.16 4.27 6.12
CA MET A 193 28.16 5.10 5.45
C MET A 193 27.44 6.24 4.71
N PRO A 194 28.13 7.34 4.38
CA PRO A 194 27.58 8.38 3.52
C PRO A 194 27.02 7.80 2.22
N GLY A 195 25.75 8.07 1.94
CA GLY A 195 25.02 7.51 0.79
C GLY A 195 24.21 6.24 1.08
N VAL A 196 24.37 5.62 2.26
CA VAL A 196 23.49 4.54 2.73
C VAL A 196 22.27 5.17 3.42
N ASN A 197 21.06 4.76 3.01
CA ASN A 197 19.82 5.29 3.57
C ASN A 197 19.60 4.77 5.02
N PRO A 198 19.59 5.63 6.05
CA PRO A 198 19.40 5.20 7.44
C PRO A 198 18.02 4.55 7.69
N LEU A 199 16.97 4.97 6.97
CA LEU A 199 15.63 4.39 7.09
C LEU A 199 15.59 2.94 6.60
N GLN A 200 16.33 2.63 5.53
CA GLN A 200 16.47 1.27 5.03
C GLN A 200 17.17 0.37 6.05
N VAL A 201 18.24 0.86 6.68
CA VAL A 201 18.95 0.13 7.74
C VAL A 201 18.05 -0.11 8.96
N ARG A 202 17.28 0.90 9.39
CA ARG A 202 16.28 0.75 10.47
C ARG A 202 15.23 -0.29 10.12
N SER A 203 14.68 -0.23 8.91
CA SER A 203 13.65 -1.17 8.43
C SER A 203 14.18 -2.59 8.38
N ALA A 204 15.42 -2.78 7.92
CA ALA A 204 16.08 -4.07 7.89
C ALA A 204 16.33 -4.64 9.31
N LEU A 205 16.75 -3.80 10.26
CA LEU A 205 16.90 -4.21 11.66
C LEU A 205 15.57 -4.59 12.31
N SER A 206 14.50 -3.83 12.05
CA SER A 206 13.15 -4.17 12.53
C SER A 206 12.66 -5.49 11.95
N LEU A 207 12.84 -5.70 10.64
CA LEU A 207 12.48 -6.97 9.98
C LEU A 207 13.26 -8.15 10.55
N LEU A 208 14.56 -7.95 10.82
CA LEU A 208 15.41 -8.97 11.44
C LEU A 208 14.95 -9.32 12.86
N ASP A 209 14.70 -8.31 13.71
CA ASP A 209 14.19 -8.53 15.07
C ASP A 209 12.85 -9.29 15.03
N GLN A 210 11.93 -8.90 14.16
CA GLN A 210 10.63 -9.54 13.96
C GLN A 210 10.77 -11.01 13.53
N LYS A 211 11.62 -11.29 12.54
CA LYS A 211 11.86 -12.66 12.05
C LYS A 211 12.44 -13.55 13.14
N LEU A 212 13.37 -13.04 13.94
CA LEU A 212 13.96 -13.78 15.06
C LEU A 212 12.96 -14.06 16.19
N ARG A 213 11.98 -13.18 16.42
CA ARG A 213 10.88 -13.41 17.37
C ARG A 213 9.91 -14.51 16.93
N GLY A 214 9.97 -14.95 15.68
CA GLY A 214 9.02 -15.92 15.13
C GLY A 214 7.65 -15.33 14.80
N ASP A 215 7.54 -14.00 14.73
CA ASP A 215 6.31 -13.35 14.30
C ASP A 215 6.07 -13.65 12.81
N THR A 216 5.11 -14.53 12.53
CA THR A 216 4.69 -14.89 11.16
C THR A 216 3.81 -13.81 10.53
N ALA A 217 3.70 -12.63 11.14
CA ALA A 217 3.06 -11.51 10.50
C ALA A 217 3.90 -11.13 9.27
N PRO A 218 3.33 -11.12 8.05
CA PRO A 218 4.02 -10.54 6.90
C PRO A 218 4.44 -9.11 7.25
N PRO A 219 5.51 -8.57 6.64
CA PRO A 219 5.92 -7.20 6.90
C PRO A 219 4.74 -6.27 6.62
N SER A 220 4.12 -5.75 7.68
CA SER A 220 3.16 -4.66 7.60
C SER A 220 3.93 -3.35 7.76
N ALA A 221 4.72 -3.00 6.75
CA ALA A 221 5.13 -1.63 6.43
C ALA A 221 5.87 -1.61 5.08
N GLU A 222 5.19 -1.96 3.99
CA GLU A 222 5.48 -1.20 2.77
C GLU A 222 4.77 0.14 2.91
N VAL A 223 5.51 1.12 3.43
CA VAL A 223 5.22 2.53 3.15
C VAL A 223 6.49 3.13 2.57
N PRO A 224 6.76 2.97 1.28
CA PRO A 224 7.04 4.13 0.48
C PRO A 224 5.67 4.75 0.14
N ALA A 225 5.39 5.96 0.63
CA ALA A 225 4.35 6.75 0.01
C ALA A 225 4.72 6.87 -1.48
N LYS A 226 4.02 6.14 -2.36
CA LYS A 226 4.15 6.34 -3.80
C LYS A 226 3.60 7.74 -4.07
N GLY A 227 4.49 8.67 -4.39
CA GLY A 227 4.17 10.09 -4.47
C GLY A 227 5.40 10.98 -4.26
N PRO A 228 5.27 12.29 -4.45
CA PRO A 228 4.03 13.01 -4.77
C PRO A 228 3.51 12.77 -6.19
N TRP A 229 4.31 12.15 -7.05
CA TRP A 229 3.97 11.88 -8.45
C TRP A 229 3.89 10.39 -8.77
N TYR A 230 3.03 10.06 -9.74
CA TYR A 230 2.86 8.78 -10.41
C TYR A 230 3.18 9.03 -11.88
N ASP A 231 4.48 9.00 -12.22
CA ASP A 231 5.03 9.55 -13.46
C ASP A 231 4.62 11.03 -13.64
N SER A 232 3.77 11.33 -14.62
CA SER A 232 3.29 12.70 -14.88
C SER A 232 2.00 13.06 -14.13
N PHE A 233 1.48 12.18 -13.28
CA PHE A 233 0.19 12.35 -12.58
C PHE A 233 0.38 12.56 -11.08
N GLY A 234 -0.58 13.22 -10.42
CA GLY A 234 -0.54 13.48 -8.98
C GLY A 234 -0.15 14.92 -8.66
N GLY A 235 0.83 15.10 -7.78
CA GLY A 235 1.24 16.40 -7.27
C GLY A 235 0.32 16.95 -6.17
N SER A 236 0.54 18.22 -5.81
CA SER A 236 -0.23 18.95 -4.81
C SER A 236 -0.54 20.36 -5.33
N PHE A 237 -1.65 20.48 -6.05
CA PHE A 237 -2.12 21.71 -6.69
C PHE A 237 -3.16 22.42 -5.82
N ILE A 238 -2.71 22.90 -4.67
CA ILE A 238 -3.57 23.49 -3.63
C ILE A 238 -3.34 24.99 -3.51
N ALA A 239 -4.31 25.70 -2.92
CA ALA A 239 -4.11 27.07 -2.49
C ALA A 239 -3.05 27.11 -1.36
N GLU A 240 -2.28 28.19 -1.28
CA GLU A 240 -1.24 28.36 -0.25
C GLU A 240 -1.79 28.18 1.18
N THR A 241 -3.04 28.59 1.41
CA THR A 241 -3.73 28.41 2.70
C THR A 241 -3.90 26.95 3.13
N LEU A 242 -3.86 26.01 2.20
CA LEU A 242 -3.91 24.56 2.46
C LEU A 242 -2.51 23.94 2.56
N SER A 243 -1.44 24.67 2.25
CA SER A 243 -0.08 24.15 2.28
C SER A 243 0.33 23.66 3.68
N PRO A 244 0.12 24.43 4.78
CA PRO A 244 0.44 23.95 6.12
C PRO A 244 -0.30 22.67 6.55
N PRO A 245 -1.65 22.56 6.46
CA PRO A 245 -2.33 21.34 6.89
C PRO A 245 -2.05 20.13 6.00
N VAL A 246 -1.77 20.32 4.70
CA VAL A 246 -1.34 19.22 3.81
C VAL A 246 0.08 18.75 4.16
N ALA A 247 0.99 19.67 4.48
CA ALA A 247 2.35 19.32 4.93
C ALA A 247 2.31 18.57 6.27
N GLU A 248 1.53 19.06 7.25
CA GLU A 248 1.31 18.38 8.54
C GLU A 248 0.78 16.95 8.33
N LEU A 249 -0.19 16.78 7.42
CA LEU A 249 -0.73 15.47 7.06
C LEU A 249 0.34 14.56 6.45
N ASN A 250 1.16 15.08 5.53
CA ASN A 250 2.21 14.30 4.89
C ASN A 250 3.25 13.78 5.89
N GLU A 251 3.77 14.67 6.74
CA GLU A 251 4.77 14.31 7.77
C GLU A 251 4.18 13.36 8.82
N SER A 252 2.91 13.56 9.19
CA SER A 252 2.26 12.75 10.21
C SER A 252 1.87 11.37 9.69
N TYR A 253 1.38 11.28 8.46
CA TYR A 253 0.89 10.03 7.86
C TYR A 253 1.94 8.93 7.91
N GLU A 254 3.13 9.15 7.35
CA GLU A 254 4.16 8.11 7.24
C GLU A 254 4.59 7.59 8.62
N ARG A 255 4.81 8.52 9.56
CA ARG A 255 5.22 8.20 10.93
C ARG A 255 4.12 7.48 11.72
N ILE A 256 2.88 7.96 11.63
CA ILE A 256 1.77 7.42 12.43
C ILE A 256 1.40 6.02 11.94
N ILE A 257 1.23 5.83 10.64
CA ILE A 257 0.82 4.51 10.13
C ILE A 257 1.90 3.45 10.33
N ALA A 258 3.19 3.82 10.36
CA ALA A 258 4.26 2.88 10.66
C ALA A 258 4.33 2.49 12.15
N SER A 259 3.63 3.22 13.03
CA SER A 259 3.67 2.94 14.47
C SER A 259 2.93 1.66 14.86
N GLU A 260 3.51 0.93 15.82
CA GLU A 260 2.95 -0.34 16.34
C GLU A 260 1.55 -0.14 16.92
N SER A 261 1.36 0.94 17.68
CA SER A 261 0.08 1.25 18.33
C SER A 261 -1.02 1.54 17.31
N PHE A 262 -0.70 2.28 16.23
CA PHE A 262 -1.64 2.51 15.14
C PHE A 262 -1.99 1.20 14.44
N GLN A 263 -1.00 0.39 14.07
CA GLN A 263 -1.23 -0.88 13.37
C GLN A 263 -2.07 -1.85 14.20
N GLN A 264 -1.73 -2.05 15.48
CA GLN A 264 -2.51 -2.91 16.38
C GLN A 264 -3.96 -2.45 16.48
N ARG A 265 -4.17 -1.14 16.67
CA ARG A 265 -5.53 -0.58 16.78
C ARG A 265 -6.28 -0.69 15.45
N TYR A 266 -5.64 -0.37 14.33
CA TYR A 266 -6.23 -0.43 13.00
C TYR A 266 -6.65 -1.86 12.65
N GLN A 267 -5.77 -2.85 12.83
CA GLN A 267 -6.06 -4.26 12.58
C GLN A 267 -7.19 -4.78 13.49
N ALA A 268 -7.21 -4.40 14.76
CA ALA A 268 -8.30 -4.74 15.66
C ALA A 268 -9.64 -4.19 15.18
N LEU A 269 -9.68 -2.95 14.71
CA LEU A 269 -10.90 -2.32 14.18
C LEU A 269 -11.33 -2.95 12.85
N LEU A 270 -10.40 -3.25 11.93
CA LEU A 270 -10.71 -3.98 10.70
C LEU A 270 -11.36 -5.34 11.02
N LYS A 271 -10.78 -6.10 11.96
CA LYS A 271 -11.30 -7.42 12.31
C LYS A 271 -12.65 -7.35 13.04
N HIS A 272 -12.74 -6.54 14.10
CA HIS A 272 -13.86 -6.62 15.04
C HIS A 272 -14.99 -5.62 14.77
N TYR A 273 -14.71 -4.52 14.08
CA TYR A 273 -15.73 -3.51 13.74
C TYR A 273 -16.13 -3.57 12.27
N VAL A 274 -15.16 -3.64 11.35
CA VAL A 274 -15.46 -3.75 9.91
C VAL A 274 -15.95 -5.14 9.53
N GLY A 275 -15.43 -6.18 10.21
CA GLY A 275 -15.77 -7.58 9.94
C GLY A 275 -14.83 -8.24 8.91
N ARG A 276 -13.58 -7.79 8.82
CA ARG A 276 -12.58 -8.35 7.89
C ARG A 276 -12.01 -9.68 8.41
N GLN A 277 -11.58 -10.60 7.54
CA GLN A 277 -11.52 -10.50 6.08
C GLN A 277 -12.90 -10.64 5.43
N THR A 278 -13.18 -9.87 4.37
CA THR A 278 -14.40 -10.08 3.58
C THR A 278 -14.25 -11.34 2.72
N PRO A 279 -15.30 -12.14 2.50
CA PRO A 279 -15.19 -13.36 1.69
C PRO A 279 -14.76 -13.13 0.24
N LEU A 280 -14.12 -14.16 -0.34
CA LEU A 280 -13.95 -14.33 -1.78
C LEU A 280 -14.82 -15.51 -2.22
N THR A 281 -15.95 -15.23 -2.88
CA THR A 281 -16.98 -16.24 -3.18
C THR A 281 -16.89 -16.69 -4.63
N LEU A 282 -16.72 -17.99 -4.90
CA LEU A 282 -16.94 -18.53 -6.24
C LEU A 282 -18.43 -18.46 -6.57
N ALA A 283 -18.78 -17.67 -7.59
CA ALA A 283 -20.15 -17.53 -8.07
C ALA A 283 -20.43 -18.60 -9.12
N GLU A 284 -20.85 -19.80 -8.71
CA GLU A 284 -20.93 -20.96 -9.60
C GLU A 284 -21.97 -20.81 -10.72
N ASN A 285 -23.16 -20.30 -10.42
CA ASN A 285 -24.22 -20.10 -11.41
C ASN A 285 -23.81 -19.04 -12.43
N PHE A 286 -23.24 -17.94 -11.93
CA PHE A 286 -22.73 -16.87 -12.76
C PHE A 286 -21.55 -17.35 -13.61
N SER A 287 -20.64 -18.15 -13.04
CA SER A 287 -19.52 -18.77 -13.76
C SER A 287 -19.99 -19.64 -14.92
N ARG A 288 -21.03 -20.46 -14.70
CA ARG A 288 -21.67 -21.24 -15.77
C ARG A 288 -22.20 -20.36 -16.89
N HIS A 289 -22.79 -19.22 -16.55
CA HIS A 289 -23.28 -18.26 -17.54
C HIS A 289 -22.14 -17.59 -18.33
N LEU A 290 -21.02 -17.29 -17.67
CA LEU A 290 -19.88 -16.62 -18.32
C LEU A 290 -18.96 -17.57 -19.11
N GLY A 291 -18.97 -18.87 -18.81
CA GLY A 291 -18.00 -19.84 -19.37
C GLY A 291 -16.59 -19.74 -18.77
N VAL A 292 -16.42 -18.94 -17.71
CA VAL A 292 -15.18 -18.75 -16.94
C VAL A 292 -15.49 -18.78 -15.45
N LYS A 293 -14.51 -19.09 -14.59
CA LYS A 293 -14.69 -19.05 -13.13
C LYS A 293 -14.68 -17.60 -12.64
N ALA A 294 -15.77 -17.15 -12.03
CA ALA A 294 -15.92 -15.82 -11.47
C ALA A 294 -15.92 -15.86 -9.94
N TYR A 295 -14.94 -15.19 -9.33
CA TYR A 295 -14.82 -14.99 -7.89
C TYR A 295 -15.25 -13.58 -7.52
N LEU A 296 -16.12 -13.44 -6.53
CA LEU A 296 -16.63 -12.16 -6.05
C LEU A 296 -15.88 -11.77 -4.77
N LYS A 297 -15.13 -10.67 -4.79
CA LYS A 297 -14.57 -10.09 -3.56
C LYS A 297 -15.66 -9.25 -2.88
N ARG A 298 -16.12 -9.71 -1.72
CA ARG A 298 -17.40 -9.30 -1.09
C ARG A 298 -17.29 -8.07 -0.19
N GLU A 299 -16.85 -6.93 -0.72
CA GLU A 299 -16.82 -5.67 0.03
C GLU A 299 -18.22 -5.12 0.36
N ASP A 300 -19.27 -5.65 -0.27
CA ASP A 300 -20.67 -5.45 0.08
C ASP A 300 -21.03 -5.93 1.50
N LEU A 301 -20.26 -6.88 2.04
CA LEU A 301 -20.43 -7.42 3.39
C LEU A 301 -19.63 -6.67 4.46
N ALA A 302 -18.75 -5.75 4.07
CA ALA A 302 -18.07 -4.90 5.04
C ALA A 302 -19.08 -4.05 5.83
N HIS A 303 -18.78 -3.73 7.09
CA HIS A 303 -19.63 -2.81 7.87
C HIS A 303 -19.90 -1.52 7.08
N THR A 304 -21.08 -0.94 7.28
CA THR A 304 -21.69 0.14 6.48
C THR A 304 -22.16 -0.23 5.05
N GLY A 305 -21.66 -1.33 4.48
CA GLY A 305 -22.14 -1.94 3.24
C GLY A 305 -21.30 -1.67 1.99
N ALA A 306 -20.07 -1.14 2.14
CA ALA A 306 -19.16 -0.87 1.03
C ALA A 306 -17.70 -0.78 1.48
N HIS A 307 -16.78 -0.90 0.52
CA HIS A 307 -15.32 -0.71 0.70
C HIS A 307 -14.92 0.64 1.33
N LYS A 308 -15.81 1.66 1.32
CA LYS A 308 -15.51 3.00 1.84
C LYS A 308 -15.13 2.99 3.33
N ILE A 309 -15.64 2.03 4.11
CA ILE A 309 -15.34 1.91 5.53
C ILE A 309 -13.85 1.66 5.80
N ASN A 310 -13.13 0.98 4.91
CA ASN A 310 -11.69 0.72 5.08
C ASN A 310 -10.92 2.05 5.15
N ASN A 311 -11.18 2.94 4.20
CA ASN A 311 -10.57 4.26 4.11
C ASN A 311 -11.04 5.19 5.23
N ALA A 312 -12.36 5.25 5.48
CA ALA A 312 -12.93 6.13 6.49
C ALA A 312 -12.40 5.79 7.90
N LEU A 313 -12.35 4.52 8.25
CA LEU A 313 -11.81 4.07 9.53
C LEU A 313 -10.32 4.39 9.67
N GLY A 314 -9.53 4.10 8.63
CA GLY A 314 -8.09 4.37 8.63
C GLY A 314 -7.76 5.86 8.78
N GLN A 315 -8.44 6.71 8.00
CA GLN A 315 -8.24 8.16 8.07
C GLN A 315 -8.80 8.79 9.35
N ALA A 316 -9.94 8.33 9.87
CA ALA A 316 -10.44 8.84 11.15
C ALA A 316 -9.52 8.46 12.31
N LEU A 317 -8.92 7.27 12.27
CA LEU A 317 -7.90 6.86 13.23
C LEU A 317 -6.62 7.70 13.09
N LEU A 318 -6.22 8.02 11.86
CA LEU A 318 -5.10 8.93 11.58
C LEU A 318 -5.38 10.33 12.14
N ALA A 319 -6.59 10.87 11.91
CA ALA A 319 -7.02 12.16 12.44
C ALA A 319 -6.94 12.19 13.98
N GLN A 320 -7.42 11.14 14.66
CA GLN A 320 -7.31 11.00 16.12
C GLN A 320 -5.84 10.97 16.57
N ALA A 321 -4.98 10.21 15.88
CA ALA A 321 -3.56 10.13 16.20
C ALA A 321 -2.79 11.44 15.92
N MET A 322 -3.28 12.27 14.99
CA MET A 322 -2.81 13.64 14.77
C MET A 322 -3.37 14.64 15.79
N GLY A 323 -4.23 14.22 16.72
CA GLY A 323 -4.86 15.09 17.72
C GLY A 323 -6.00 15.95 17.17
N LYS A 324 -6.49 15.68 15.97
CA LYS A 324 -7.64 16.38 15.39
C LYS A 324 -8.91 15.90 16.08
N ARG A 325 -9.77 16.86 16.46
CA ARG A 325 -11.00 16.60 17.25
C ARG A 325 -12.25 16.60 16.38
N ARG A 326 -12.11 17.02 15.13
CA ARG A 326 -13.18 17.19 14.16
C ARG A 326 -12.77 16.64 12.81
N VAL A 327 -13.72 16.05 12.09
CA VAL A 327 -13.57 15.55 10.73
C VAL A 327 -14.62 16.18 9.84
N VAL A 328 -14.18 16.68 8.69
CA VAL A 328 -15.05 17.11 7.59
C VAL A 328 -14.91 16.15 6.41
N ALA A 329 -16.00 15.89 5.70
CA ALA A 329 -16.00 15.09 4.48
C ALA A 329 -17.08 15.56 3.51
N GLU A 330 -16.90 15.27 2.23
CA GLU A 330 -17.93 15.39 1.19
C GLU A 330 -18.72 14.09 1.02
N THR A 331 -19.89 14.14 0.40
CA THR A 331 -20.49 12.94 -0.20
C THR A 331 -21.48 13.27 -1.31
N GLY A 332 -21.59 12.37 -2.29
CA GLY A 332 -22.62 12.39 -3.34
C GLY A 332 -23.65 11.30 -3.05
N ALA A 333 -23.35 10.05 -3.46
CA ALA A 333 -24.19 8.87 -3.17
C ALA A 333 -24.45 8.59 -1.67
N GLY A 334 -23.73 9.24 -0.75
CA GLY A 334 -23.90 9.09 0.69
C GLY A 334 -23.09 7.97 1.34
N GLN A 335 -22.55 7.01 0.58
CA GLN A 335 -21.79 5.88 1.17
C GLN A 335 -20.49 6.32 1.85
N HIS A 336 -19.77 7.28 1.26
CA HIS A 336 -18.59 7.86 1.91
C HIS A 336 -18.97 8.59 3.21
N GLY A 337 -20.03 9.40 3.16
CA GLY A 337 -20.53 10.10 4.34
C GLY A 337 -20.97 9.13 5.46
N VAL A 338 -21.71 8.07 5.13
CA VAL A 338 -22.10 7.04 6.11
C VAL A 338 -20.88 6.34 6.71
N ALA A 339 -19.87 6.02 5.91
CA ALA A 339 -18.62 5.41 6.39
C ALA A 339 -17.86 6.35 7.34
N THR A 340 -17.76 7.63 6.98
CA THR A 340 -17.12 8.68 7.80
C THR A 340 -17.88 8.91 9.10
N ALA A 341 -19.21 9.02 9.06
CA ALA A 341 -20.05 9.16 10.25
C ALA A 341 -19.87 7.97 11.20
N ALA A 342 -19.89 6.75 10.68
CA ALA A 342 -19.69 5.54 11.47
C ALA A 342 -18.29 5.48 12.12
N ALA A 343 -17.24 5.86 11.39
CA ALA A 343 -15.88 5.88 11.91
C ALA A 343 -15.68 6.96 12.98
N CYS A 344 -16.25 8.15 12.77
CA CYS A 344 -16.16 9.25 13.73
C CYS A 344 -16.96 8.95 15.00
N ALA A 345 -18.17 8.39 14.88
CA ALA A 345 -18.98 7.96 16.01
C ALA A 345 -18.25 6.92 16.88
N LEU A 346 -17.60 5.93 16.25
CA LEU A 346 -16.80 4.91 16.92
C LEU A 346 -15.62 5.50 17.70
N LEU A 347 -14.96 6.51 17.14
CA LEU A 347 -13.74 7.09 17.68
C LEU A 347 -13.99 8.33 18.57
N GLY A 348 -15.25 8.77 18.71
CA GLY A 348 -15.62 9.94 19.48
C GLY A 348 -15.12 11.25 18.87
N ILE A 349 -15.13 11.36 17.55
CA ILE A 349 -14.68 12.54 16.79
C ILE A 349 -15.92 13.29 16.27
N GLU A 350 -15.92 14.62 16.36
CA GLU A 350 -16.99 15.43 15.77
C GLU A 350 -16.99 15.26 14.24
N CYS A 351 -18.16 15.02 13.64
CA CYS A 351 -18.28 14.73 12.22
C CYS A 351 -19.22 15.70 11.52
N VAL A 352 -18.71 16.38 10.47
CA VAL A 352 -19.49 17.24 9.59
C VAL A 352 -19.37 16.75 8.16
N ILE A 353 -20.50 16.55 7.50
CA ILE A 353 -20.56 15.99 6.15
C ILE A 353 -21.28 16.98 5.25
N TYR A 354 -20.58 17.42 4.21
CA TYR A 354 -21.13 18.24 3.14
C TYR A 354 -21.72 17.35 2.06
N MET A 355 -22.93 17.66 1.62
CA MET A 355 -23.63 16.88 0.59
C MET A 355 -24.43 17.83 -0.30
N GLY A 356 -24.35 17.63 -1.62
CA GLY A 356 -25.11 18.44 -2.58
C GLY A 356 -26.61 18.37 -2.27
N LEU A 357 -27.33 19.50 -2.33
CA LEU A 357 -28.75 19.53 -1.98
C LEU A 357 -29.59 18.55 -2.83
N ARG A 358 -29.27 18.40 -4.12
CA ARG A 358 -29.94 17.43 -5.01
C ARG A 358 -29.62 15.99 -4.61
N ASP A 359 -28.38 15.73 -4.22
CA ASP A 359 -27.95 14.41 -3.76
C ASP A 359 -28.61 14.04 -2.43
N MET A 360 -28.76 15.00 -1.51
CA MET A 360 -29.50 14.80 -0.26
C MET A 360 -30.94 14.36 -0.48
N GLN A 361 -31.62 14.92 -1.49
CA GLN A 361 -32.99 14.54 -1.85
C GLN A 361 -33.03 13.13 -2.42
N ARG A 362 -32.12 12.80 -3.36
CA ARG A 362 -32.05 11.49 -4.02
C ARG A 362 -31.60 10.36 -3.09
N GLN A 363 -30.85 10.68 -2.03
CA GLN A 363 -30.22 9.72 -1.12
C GLN A 363 -30.65 9.97 0.34
N ALA A 364 -31.93 10.29 0.54
CA ALA A 364 -32.50 10.65 1.85
C ALA A 364 -32.22 9.60 2.94
N LEU A 365 -32.22 8.30 2.58
CA LEU A 365 -31.90 7.22 3.50
C LEU A 365 -30.46 7.34 4.07
N ASN A 366 -29.48 7.65 3.23
CA ASN A 366 -28.10 7.82 3.69
C ASN A 366 -27.94 9.09 4.53
N VAL A 367 -28.66 10.18 4.21
CA VAL A 367 -28.71 11.39 5.06
C VAL A 367 -29.21 11.04 6.47
N GLN A 368 -30.29 10.27 6.58
CA GLN A 368 -30.82 9.84 7.87
C GLN A 368 -29.85 8.93 8.62
N ARG A 369 -29.20 7.97 7.94
CA ARG A 369 -28.17 7.11 8.54
C ARG A 369 -27.01 7.92 9.13
N MET A 370 -26.51 8.92 8.41
CA MET A 370 -25.44 9.81 8.88
C MET A 370 -25.87 10.57 10.15
N ARG A 371 -27.07 11.14 10.16
CA ARG A 371 -27.61 11.87 11.33
C ARG A 371 -27.83 10.96 12.54
N LEU A 372 -28.30 9.73 12.33
CA LEU A 372 -28.45 8.73 13.39
C LEU A 372 -27.11 8.34 14.04
N MET A 373 -26.02 8.41 13.28
CA MET A 373 -24.66 8.21 13.78
C MET A 373 -24.07 9.49 14.43
N GLY A 374 -24.84 10.57 14.56
CA GLY A 374 -24.42 11.81 15.22
C GLY A 374 -23.65 12.78 14.33
N ALA A 375 -23.56 12.54 13.02
CA ALA A 375 -22.93 13.48 12.10
C ALA A 375 -23.86 14.65 11.75
N THR A 376 -23.29 15.85 11.65
CA THR A 376 -23.97 17.03 11.09
C THR A 376 -23.91 16.94 9.57
N VAL A 377 -25.06 16.90 8.90
CA VAL A 377 -25.13 16.87 7.42
C VAL A 377 -25.55 18.23 6.90
N VAL A 378 -24.64 18.90 6.19
CA VAL A 378 -24.78 20.27 5.68
C VAL A 378 -25.08 20.24 4.18
N PRO A 379 -26.17 20.88 3.72
CA PRO A 379 -26.47 20.99 2.30
C PRO A 379 -25.49 21.95 1.61
N ALA A 380 -24.88 21.50 0.50
CA ALA A 380 -24.19 22.38 -0.43
C ALA A 380 -25.22 22.92 -1.45
N GLU A 381 -25.55 24.20 -1.31
CA GLU A 381 -26.60 24.88 -2.08
C GLU A 381 -26.07 25.67 -3.29
N GLY A 382 -24.74 25.84 -3.36
CA GLY A 382 -24.08 26.53 -4.46
C GLY A 382 -24.06 25.71 -5.75
N GLY A 383 -23.94 26.41 -6.88
CA GLY A 383 -23.63 25.81 -8.18
C GLY A 383 -24.64 24.74 -8.63
N SER A 384 -24.11 23.57 -8.96
CA SER A 384 -24.89 22.43 -9.48
C SER A 384 -25.65 21.68 -8.38
N GLN A 385 -25.34 21.95 -7.11
CA GLN A 385 -25.87 21.31 -5.92
C GLN A 385 -25.59 19.79 -5.87
N THR A 386 -24.39 19.40 -6.31
CA THR A 386 -23.91 18.01 -6.37
C THR A 386 -22.62 17.81 -5.57
N LEU A 387 -22.01 16.62 -5.66
CA LEU A 387 -20.70 16.28 -5.08
C LEU A 387 -19.62 17.35 -5.31
N LYS A 388 -19.58 17.98 -6.50
CA LYS A 388 -18.60 19.06 -6.80
C LYS A 388 -18.72 20.21 -5.81
N ASP A 389 -19.93 20.64 -5.52
CA ASP A 389 -20.20 21.78 -4.63
C ASP A 389 -19.94 21.38 -3.16
N ALA A 390 -20.27 20.15 -2.79
CA ALA A 390 -19.96 19.59 -1.46
C ALA A 390 -18.44 19.56 -1.19
N ILE A 391 -17.62 19.24 -2.19
CA ILE A 391 -16.15 19.24 -2.06
C ILE A 391 -15.64 20.67 -1.83
N ASN A 392 -16.16 21.64 -2.58
CA ASN A 392 -15.76 23.03 -2.41
C ASN A 392 -16.07 23.55 -1.00
N ASP A 393 -17.24 23.23 -0.46
CA ASP A 393 -17.62 23.67 0.89
C ASP A 393 -16.83 22.92 1.98
N ALA A 394 -16.56 21.62 1.81
CA ALA A 394 -15.71 20.86 2.72
C ALA A 394 -14.27 21.40 2.75
N LEU A 395 -13.70 21.76 1.60
CA LEU A 395 -12.37 22.36 1.52
C LEU A 395 -12.34 23.75 2.17
N ARG A 396 -13.37 24.58 1.98
CA ARG A 396 -13.48 25.89 2.63
C ARG A 396 -13.55 25.77 4.16
N ASP A 397 -14.34 24.81 4.66
CA ASP A 397 -14.41 24.51 6.08
C ASP A 397 -13.03 24.07 6.61
N TRP A 398 -12.38 23.16 5.90
CA TRP A 398 -11.05 22.69 6.31
C TRP A 398 -10.03 23.82 6.39
N VAL A 399 -10.01 24.74 5.41
CA VAL A 399 -9.17 25.95 5.45
C VAL A 399 -9.45 26.79 6.69
N ALA A 400 -10.72 26.99 7.03
CA ALA A 400 -11.12 27.83 8.16
C ALA A 400 -10.79 27.21 9.54
N HIS A 401 -10.67 25.89 9.62
CA HIS A 401 -10.55 25.15 10.89
C HIS A 401 -9.39 24.13 10.94
N ALA A 402 -8.35 24.35 10.12
CA ALA A 402 -7.24 23.41 9.87
C ALA A 402 -6.54 22.90 11.15
N ASP A 403 -6.43 23.73 12.19
CA ASP A 403 -5.78 23.36 13.45
C ASP A 403 -6.48 22.20 14.17
N THR A 404 -7.81 22.14 14.07
CA THR A 404 -8.63 21.18 14.82
C THR A 404 -9.32 20.14 13.95
N THR A 405 -9.37 20.40 12.64
CA THR A 405 -10.17 19.64 11.68
C THR A 405 -9.29 18.86 10.70
N TYR A 406 -9.64 17.59 10.49
CA TYR A 406 -9.09 16.74 9.45
C TYR A 406 -10.07 16.65 8.28
N TYR A 407 -9.60 16.77 7.04
CA TYR A 407 -10.43 16.54 5.85
C TYR A 407 -10.33 15.08 5.39
N LEU A 408 -11.44 14.34 5.48
CA LEU A 408 -11.50 12.93 5.13
C LEU A 408 -11.98 12.73 3.70
N LEU A 409 -11.01 12.70 2.78
CA LEU A 409 -11.26 12.55 1.35
C LEU A 409 -11.67 11.11 0.98
N GLY A 410 -12.70 10.97 0.14
CA GLY A 410 -13.41 9.71 -0.08
C GLY A 410 -12.92 8.78 -1.20
N SER A 411 -11.91 9.15 -1.97
CA SER A 411 -11.36 8.31 -3.05
C SER A 411 -9.87 8.53 -3.27
N ALA A 412 -9.22 7.73 -4.12
CA ALA A 412 -7.79 7.86 -4.45
C ALA A 412 -7.52 9.05 -5.38
N LEU A 413 -7.90 10.24 -4.93
CA LEU A 413 -7.87 11.54 -5.59
C LEU A 413 -7.30 12.57 -4.60
N GLY A 414 -7.26 13.83 -5.01
CA GLY A 414 -6.81 14.91 -4.15
C GLY A 414 -5.31 15.13 -4.18
N PRO A 415 -4.82 16.21 -3.53
CA PRO A 415 -3.40 16.48 -3.45
C PRO A 415 -2.67 15.36 -2.70
N HIS A 416 -1.42 15.12 -3.03
CA HIS A 416 -0.56 14.29 -2.18
C HIS A 416 -0.59 14.81 -0.74
N PRO A 417 -0.76 13.96 0.30
CA PRO A 417 -0.66 12.49 0.27
C PRO A 417 -1.96 11.68 0.07
N TYR A 418 -3.12 12.31 -0.17
CA TYR A 418 -4.41 11.59 -0.17
C TYR A 418 -4.49 10.36 -1.11
N PRO A 419 -3.99 10.40 -2.36
CA PRO A 419 -4.00 9.21 -3.21
C PRO A 419 -3.24 8.03 -2.59
N ALA A 420 -2.10 8.30 -1.94
CA ALA A 420 -1.29 7.28 -1.27
C ALA A 420 -1.98 6.74 0.00
N ILE A 421 -2.55 7.64 0.81
CA ILE A 421 -3.32 7.28 2.02
C ILE A 421 -4.48 6.35 1.67
N VAL A 422 -5.27 6.74 0.68
CA VAL A 422 -6.48 6.01 0.31
C VAL A 422 -6.12 4.66 -0.32
N ARG A 423 -5.10 4.61 -1.18
CA ARG A 423 -4.54 3.35 -1.69
C ARG A 423 -4.11 2.43 -0.55
N TYR A 424 -3.38 2.95 0.43
CA TYR A 424 -2.89 2.18 1.57
C TYR A 424 -4.04 1.53 2.34
N PHE A 425 -5.05 2.31 2.76
CA PHE A 425 -6.17 1.78 3.53
C PHE A 425 -7.07 0.85 2.71
N GLN A 426 -7.15 1.02 1.39
CA GLN A 426 -7.88 0.11 0.50
C GLN A 426 -7.09 -1.13 0.09
N SER A 427 -5.75 -1.16 0.26
CA SER A 427 -4.89 -2.28 -0.13
C SER A 427 -5.24 -3.61 0.56
N VAL A 428 -5.95 -3.54 1.69
CA VAL A 428 -6.49 -4.71 2.39
C VAL A 428 -7.37 -5.57 1.47
N ILE A 429 -8.08 -4.97 0.52
CA ILE A 429 -8.92 -5.67 -0.46
C ILE A 429 -8.07 -6.62 -1.30
N GLY A 430 -7.02 -6.09 -1.93
CA GLY A 430 -6.11 -6.86 -2.78
C GLY A 430 -5.33 -7.92 -2.00
N LYS A 431 -4.82 -7.56 -0.81
CA LYS A 431 -4.06 -8.48 0.05
C LYS A 431 -4.89 -9.71 0.43
N GLU A 432 -6.12 -9.49 0.86
CA GLU A 432 -7.04 -10.58 1.18
C GLU A 432 -7.44 -11.36 -0.07
N ALA A 433 -7.80 -10.69 -1.17
CA ALA A 433 -8.19 -11.36 -2.40
C ALA A 433 -7.07 -12.27 -2.94
N ARG A 434 -5.82 -11.81 -2.92
CA ARG A 434 -4.65 -12.61 -3.32
C ARG A 434 -4.47 -13.83 -2.41
N GLN A 435 -4.51 -13.63 -1.09
CA GLN A 435 -4.36 -14.72 -0.12
C GLN A 435 -5.48 -15.76 -0.26
N GLN A 436 -6.72 -15.30 -0.34
CA GLN A 436 -7.91 -16.15 -0.44
C GLN A 436 -7.93 -16.90 -1.78
N PHE A 437 -7.61 -16.23 -2.89
CA PHE A 437 -7.57 -16.87 -4.20
C PHE A 437 -6.48 -17.94 -4.26
N ALA A 438 -5.28 -17.64 -3.76
CA ALA A 438 -4.19 -18.62 -3.67
C ALA A 438 -4.60 -19.85 -2.84
N ALA A 439 -5.38 -19.67 -1.77
CA ALA A 439 -5.90 -20.78 -0.98
C ALA A 439 -6.98 -21.60 -1.69
N LEU A 440 -7.80 -20.97 -2.56
CA LEU A 440 -8.87 -21.64 -3.31
C LEU A 440 -8.39 -22.33 -4.59
N GLU A 441 -7.25 -21.90 -5.14
CA GLU A 441 -6.74 -22.32 -6.46
C GLU A 441 -5.28 -22.80 -6.36
N ASP A 442 -4.92 -23.48 -5.27
CA ASP A 442 -3.64 -24.19 -5.06
C ASP A 442 -2.38 -23.34 -5.35
N GLY A 443 -2.35 -22.11 -4.85
CA GLY A 443 -1.24 -21.17 -5.00
C GLY A 443 -1.23 -20.41 -6.32
N ALA A 444 -2.21 -20.62 -7.22
CA ALA A 444 -2.29 -19.92 -8.49
C ALA A 444 -2.71 -18.45 -8.33
N LEU A 445 -2.52 -17.69 -9.42
CA LEU A 445 -3.00 -16.31 -9.57
C LEU A 445 -4.21 -16.24 -10.51
N PRO A 446 -5.07 -15.22 -10.37
CA PRO A 446 -6.20 -15.01 -11.28
C PRO A 446 -5.70 -14.55 -12.65
N ASP A 447 -6.43 -14.88 -13.71
CA ASP A 447 -6.15 -14.40 -15.06
C ASP A 447 -6.49 -12.90 -15.21
N ALA A 448 -7.49 -12.42 -14.46
CA ALA A 448 -7.82 -11.02 -14.38
C ALA A 448 -8.46 -10.61 -13.05
N VAL A 449 -8.29 -9.34 -12.69
CA VAL A 449 -9.03 -8.68 -11.61
C VAL A 449 -9.81 -7.49 -12.17
N VAL A 450 -11.08 -7.39 -11.81
CA VAL A 450 -12.03 -6.43 -12.40
C VAL A 450 -12.67 -5.58 -11.30
N ALA A 451 -12.70 -4.26 -11.48
CA ALA A 451 -13.28 -3.33 -10.52
C ALA A 451 -13.84 -2.07 -11.21
N CYS A 452 -14.90 -1.49 -10.67
CA CYS A 452 -15.46 -0.25 -11.19
C CYS A 452 -14.58 0.95 -10.82
N VAL A 453 -14.53 1.95 -11.69
CA VAL A 453 -13.66 3.13 -11.53
C VAL A 453 -14.51 4.39 -11.63
N GLY A 454 -14.80 5.00 -10.48
CA GLY A 454 -15.13 6.43 -10.38
C GLY A 454 -13.84 7.19 -10.15
N GLY A 455 -13.62 7.68 -8.93
CA GLY A 455 -12.30 8.15 -8.51
C GLY A 455 -11.26 7.04 -8.26
N GLY A 456 -11.64 5.75 -8.28
CA GLY A 456 -10.71 4.62 -8.34
C GLY A 456 -10.24 3.97 -7.02
N SER A 457 -10.76 4.35 -5.85
CA SER A 457 -10.34 3.80 -4.55
C SER A 457 -10.52 2.27 -4.40
N ASN A 458 -11.68 1.72 -4.72
CA ASN A 458 -11.90 0.27 -4.65
C ASN A 458 -11.01 -0.51 -5.63
N ALA A 459 -10.86 0.02 -6.85
CA ALA A 459 -10.10 -0.61 -7.91
C ALA A 459 -8.61 -0.65 -7.57
N ILE A 460 -8.03 0.47 -7.13
CA ILE A 460 -6.62 0.49 -6.74
C ILE A 460 -6.36 -0.36 -5.48
N GLY A 461 -7.34 -0.43 -4.57
CA GLY A 461 -7.31 -1.34 -3.43
C GLY A 461 -7.16 -2.80 -3.85
N LEU A 462 -7.98 -3.26 -4.80
CA LEU A 462 -7.88 -4.61 -5.36
C LEU A 462 -6.59 -4.79 -6.16
N PHE A 463 -6.27 -3.87 -7.06
CA PHE A 463 -5.13 -3.97 -7.97
C PHE A 463 -3.78 -3.97 -7.23
N SER A 464 -3.69 -3.30 -6.08
CA SER A 464 -2.44 -3.12 -5.33
C SER A 464 -1.64 -4.41 -5.09
N ALA A 465 -2.31 -5.56 -4.90
CA ALA A 465 -1.65 -6.84 -4.68
C ALA A 465 -1.22 -7.58 -5.95
N PHE A 466 -1.58 -7.05 -7.13
CA PHE A 466 -1.36 -7.66 -8.44
C PHE A 466 -0.60 -6.76 -9.41
N ILE A 467 -0.29 -5.51 -9.06
CA ILE A 467 0.45 -4.57 -9.94
C ILE A 467 1.79 -5.18 -10.39
N ASP A 468 2.52 -5.86 -9.52
CA ASP A 468 3.82 -6.46 -9.86
C ASP A 468 3.70 -7.86 -10.49
N GLU A 469 2.48 -8.34 -10.78
CA GLU A 469 2.20 -9.63 -11.42
C GLU A 469 1.84 -9.44 -12.89
N PRO A 470 2.81 -9.42 -13.83
CA PRO A 470 2.57 -9.05 -15.23
C PRO A 470 1.56 -9.95 -15.94
N GLN A 471 1.41 -11.20 -15.50
CA GLN A 471 0.45 -12.18 -16.02
C GLN A 471 -1.01 -11.90 -15.61
N VAL A 472 -1.24 -11.11 -14.56
CA VAL A 472 -2.59 -10.78 -14.08
C VAL A 472 -3.09 -9.52 -14.78
N LYS A 473 -4.17 -9.64 -15.55
CA LYS A 473 -4.80 -8.48 -16.20
C LYS A 473 -5.52 -7.62 -15.15
N LEU A 474 -5.23 -6.32 -15.12
CA LEU A 474 -5.95 -5.35 -14.28
C LEU A 474 -6.99 -4.64 -15.14
N CYS A 475 -8.27 -4.78 -14.80
CA CYS A 475 -9.37 -4.24 -15.60
C CYS A 475 -10.22 -3.28 -14.77
N GLY A 476 -10.05 -1.97 -15.00
CA GLY A 476 -10.95 -0.95 -14.50
C GLY A 476 -12.20 -0.85 -15.38
N VAL A 477 -13.36 -0.50 -14.83
CA VAL A 477 -14.59 -0.28 -15.62
C VAL A 477 -15.16 1.11 -15.34
N GLU A 478 -15.18 1.97 -16.35
CA GLU A 478 -15.75 3.32 -16.29
C GLU A 478 -17.24 3.32 -16.67
N ALA A 479 -18.00 4.30 -16.15
CA ALA A 479 -19.40 4.47 -16.48
C ALA A 479 -19.55 5.18 -17.83
N ALA A 480 -20.14 4.48 -18.79
CA ALA A 480 -20.41 5.00 -20.11
C ALA A 480 -21.73 5.79 -20.19
N GLY A 481 -22.56 5.77 -19.15
CA GLY A 481 -23.87 6.45 -19.17
C GLY A 481 -24.70 5.97 -20.35
N GLN A 482 -25.07 6.90 -21.23
CA GLN A 482 -25.81 6.63 -22.47
C GLN A 482 -24.89 6.40 -23.70
N GLY A 483 -23.58 6.18 -23.45
CA GLY A 483 -22.55 5.99 -24.45
C GLY A 483 -21.74 7.27 -24.71
N GLU A 484 -20.47 7.12 -25.11
CA GLU A 484 -19.54 8.25 -25.27
C GLU A 484 -20.06 9.30 -26.27
N ALA A 485 -20.61 8.86 -27.40
CA ALA A 485 -21.12 9.74 -28.45
C ALA A 485 -22.30 10.62 -28.03
N SER A 486 -23.00 10.27 -26.94
CA SER A 486 -24.12 11.07 -26.42
C SER A 486 -23.66 12.32 -25.66
N GLY A 487 -22.39 12.35 -25.22
CA GLY A 487 -21.89 13.34 -24.26
C GLY A 487 -22.40 13.14 -22.82
N LEU A 488 -23.33 12.19 -22.59
CA LEU A 488 -23.87 11.85 -21.28
C LEU A 488 -23.16 10.62 -20.73
N HIS A 489 -21.92 10.81 -20.25
CA HIS A 489 -21.09 9.74 -19.71
C HIS A 489 -20.11 10.23 -18.64
N SER A 490 -19.37 9.29 -18.07
CA SER A 490 -18.25 9.55 -17.14
C SER A 490 -16.98 8.80 -17.56
N ILE A 491 -16.77 8.60 -18.86
CA ILE A 491 -15.60 7.93 -19.43
C ILE A 491 -14.39 8.90 -19.43
N ARG A 492 -13.30 8.59 -18.70
CA ARG A 492 -12.08 9.41 -18.73
C ARG A 492 -11.02 8.86 -19.68
N PHE A 493 -11.16 7.63 -20.14
CA PHE A 493 -10.19 6.96 -21.00
C PHE A 493 -10.74 6.58 -22.38
N GLY A 494 -11.76 7.31 -22.84
CA GLY A 494 -12.40 7.14 -24.14
C GLY A 494 -11.64 7.79 -25.29
N ASP A 495 -12.20 7.65 -26.49
CA ASP A 495 -11.55 8.03 -27.75
C ASP A 495 -12.00 9.40 -28.28
N SER A 496 -13.00 10.03 -27.65
CA SER A 496 -13.56 11.33 -28.06
C SER A 496 -12.58 12.51 -27.93
N GLY A 497 -11.48 12.35 -27.20
CA GLY A 497 -10.55 13.43 -26.88
C GLY A 497 -11.09 14.47 -25.88
N GLN A 498 -12.28 14.25 -25.32
CA GLN A 498 -12.88 15.13 -24.31
C GLN A 498 -12.16 15.06 -22.95
N SER A 499 -11.58 13.90 -22.64
CA SER A 499 -10.74 13.71 -21.47
C SER A 499 -9.29 14.08 -21.80
N ARG A 500 -8.75 15.06 -21.08
CA ARG A 500 -7.39 15.58 -21.27
C ARG A 500 -6.68 15.72 -19.94
N LEU A 501 -5.36 15.79 -19.96
CA LEU A 501 -4.57 16.10 -18.77
C LEU A 501 -5.03 17.45 -18.20
N GLY A 502 -5.34 17.48 -16.91
CA GLY A 502 -5.83 18.67 -16.23
C GLY A 502 -5.65 18.56 -14.73
N VAL A 503 -5.90 19.67 -14.05
CA VAL A 503 -5.82 19.75 -12.59
C VAL A 503 -7.23 19.94 -12.04
N LEU A 504 -7.65 19.03 -11.17
CA LEU A 504 -8.93 19.12 -10.48
C LEU A 504 -8.74 18.66 -9.04
N GLN A 505 -9.28 19.45 -8.10
CA GLN A 505 -9.29 19.14 -6.66
C GLN A 505 -7.92 18.78 -6.07
N GLY A 506 -6.86 19.43 -6.55
CA GLY A 506 -5.54 19.35 -5.93
C GLY A 506 -4.56 18.35 -6.54
N CYS A 507 -4.94 17.60 -7.58
CA CYS A 507 -3.99 16.76 -8.32
C CYS A 507 -4.15 16.90 -9.83
N GLN A 508 -3.08 16.59 -10.57
CA GLN A 508 -3.06 16.47 -12.02
C GLN A 508 -3.40 15.03 -12.44
N SER A 509 -4.41 14.85 -13.30
CA SER A 509 -4.78 13.56 -13.88
C SER A 509 -5.58 13.75 -15.18
N TYR A 510 -6.19 12.69 -15.71
CA TYR A 510 -7.17 12.81 -16.79
C TYR A 510 -8.50 13.35 -16.26
N VAL A 511 -9.01 14.37 -16.94
CA VAL A 511 -10.21 15.12 -16.59
C VAL A 511 -11.06 15.36 -17.82
N LEU A 512 -12.37 15.10 -17.72
CA LEU A 512 -13.37 15.52 -18.70
C LEU A 512 -13.56 17.03 -18.64
N GLN A 513 -13.17 17.72 -19.71
CA GLN A 513 -13.17 19.17 -19.78
C GLN A 513 -13.44 19.70 -21.18
N ASP A 514 -14.08 20.86 -21.27
CA ASP A 514 -14.30 21.55 -22.54
C ASP A 514 -13.00 22.18 -23.10
N GLU A 515 -13.08 22.75 -24.30
CA GLU A 515 -11.94 23.38 -24.97
C GLU A 515 -11.29 24.55 -24.20
N HIS A 516 -11.99 25.10 -23.21
CA HIS A 516 -11.52 26.16 -22.33
C HIS A 516 -11.02 25.65 -20.98
N GLY A 517 -10.99 24.33 -20.78
CA GLY A 517 -10.57 23.70 -19.53
C GLY A 517 -11.62 23.76 -18.41
N GLN A 518 -12.89 24.05 -18.73
CA GLN A 518 -13.97 23.96 -17.76
C GLN A 518 -14.37 22.49 -17.59
N ILE A 519 -14.59 22.10 -16.33
CA ILE A 519 -14.99 20.74 -15.99
C ILE A 519 -16.37 20.45 -16.57
N MET A 520 -16.45 19.40 -17.40
CA MET A 520 -17.71 18.98 -18.00
C MET A 520 -18.64 18.37 -16.96
N GLU A 521 -19.94 18.54 -17.18
CA GLU A 521 -20.95 17.74 -16.47
C GLU A 521 -20.85 16.28 -16.93
N THR A 522 -20.99 15.37 -15.99
CA THR A 522 -20.93 13.93 -16.24
C THR A 522 -22.29 13.28 -16.04
N HIS A 523 -22.42 12.04 -16.51
CA HIS A 523 -23.61 11.24 -16.28
C HIS A 523 -23.26 9.79 -15.99
N SER A 524 -23.98 9.21 -15.02
CA SER A 524 -24.11 7.77 -14.81
C SER A 524 -25.35 7.50 -13.96
N ILE A 525 -25.97 6.34 -14.17
CA ILE A 525 -27.01 5.83 -13.26
C ILE A 525 -26.47 5.50 -11.86
N ALA A 526 -25.15 5.31 -11.74
CA ALA A 526 -24.45 5.01 -10.50
C ALA A 526 -23.77 6.30 -9.97
N PRO A 527 -24.31 6.98 -8.94
CA PRO A 527 -23.78 8.27 -8.51
C PRO A 527 -22.33 8.21 -8.00
N GLY A 528 -21.85 7.03 -7.56
CA GLY A 528 -20.45 6.83 -7.19
C GLY A 528 -19.45 6.75 -8.35
N LEU A 529 -19.92 6.63 -9.60
CA LEU A 529 -19.11 6.65 -10.82
C LEU A 529 -19.27 7.94 -11.63
N ASP A 530 -20.29 8.75 -11.31
CA ASP A 530 -20.61 10.03 -11.94
C ASP A 530 -19.60 11.11 -11.54
N TYR A 531 -18.42 11.06 -12.15
CA TYR A 531 -17.29 11.92 -11.77
C TYR A 531 -16.33 12.16 -12.93
N ALA A 532 -15.87 13.41 -13.07
CA ALA A 532 -15.13 13.89 -14.23
C ALA A 532 -13.64 13.53 -14.25
N MET A 533 -13.07 13.06 -13.14
CA MET A 533 -11.63 12.79 -13.02
C MET A 533 -11.34 11.37 -12.50
N VAL A 534 -10.17 10.85 -12.85
CA VAL A 534 -9.69 9.55 -12.36
C VAL A 534 -8.42 9.70 -11.51
N GLY A 535 -8.23 8.81 -10.53
CA GLY A 535 -7.07 8.83 -9.64
C GLY A 535 -5.73 8.81 -10.40
N PRO A 536 -4.69 9.51 -9.91
CA PRO A 536 -3.42 9.65 -10.64
C PRO A 536 -2.69 8.31 -10.85
N GLU A 537 -2.80 7.37 -9.92
CA GLU A 537 -2.21 6.03 -10.11
C GLU A 537 -2.93 5.23 -11.20
N HIS A 538 -4.24 5.43 -11.38
CA HIS A 538 -4.97 4.78 -12.49
C HIS A 538 -4.54 5.34 -13.84
N ALA A 539 -4.35 6.66 -13.93
CA ALA A 539 -3.79 7.30 -15.13
C ALA A 539 -2.40 6.75 -15.46
N GLN A 540 -1.53 6.62 -14.46
CA GLN A 540 -0.21 5.99 -14.62
C GLN A 540 -0.32 4.55 -15.15
N LEU A 541 -1.16 3.73 -14.50
CA LEU A 541 -1.35 2.33 -14.88
C LEU A 541 -1.94 2.15 -16.28
N ARG A 542 -2.75 3.11 -16.76
CA ARG A 542 -3.21 3.11 -18.15
C ARG A 542 -2.05 3.39 -19.10
N ASP A 543 -1.34 4.49 -18.87
CA ASP A 543 -0.39 5.04 -19.82
C ASP A 543 0.86 4.16 -19.96
N ASN A 544 1.25 3.47 -18.89
CA ASN A 544 2.31 2.46 -18.95
C ASN A 544 1.82 1.08 -19.43
N GLY A 545 0.54 0.94 -19.79
CA GLY A 545 -0.06 -0.28 -20.30
C GLY A 545 -0.30 -1.38 -19.27
N ARG A 546 -0.10 -1.11 -17.98
CA ARG A 546 -0.27 -2.12 -16.91
C ARG A 546 -1.74 -2.47 -16.66
N ALA A 547 -2.64 -1.50 -16.76
CA ALA A 547 -4.09 -1.69 -16.56
C ALA A 547 -4.87 -1.29 -17.82
N GLN A 548 -5.97 -2.00 -18.04
CA GLN A 548 -6.93 -1.73 -19.11
C GLN A 548 -8.21 -1.16 -18.50
N TYR A 549 -8.82 -0.22 -19.20
CA TYR A 549 -10.07 0.40 -18.75
C TYR A 549 -11.17 0.13 -19.77
N LEU A 550 -12.13 -0.68 -19.33
CA LEU A 550 -13.34 -1.00 -20.06
C LEU A 550 -14.43 0.02 -19.73
N GLN A 551 -15.51 -0.04 -20.48
CA GLN A 551 -16.67 0.84 -20.33
C GLN A 551 -17.93 -0.02 -20.18
N ALA A 552 -18.87 0.43 -19.37
CA ALA A 552 -20.21 -0.16 -19.25
C ALA A 552 -21.28 0.94 -19.27
N THR A 553 -22.28 0.81 -20.15
CA THR A 553 -23.43 1.72 -20.19
C THR A 553 -24.36 1.47 -19.01
N ASP A 554 -25.27 2.42 -18.77
CA ASP A 554 -26.28 2.27 -17.71
C ASP A 554 -27.13 1.02 -17.93
N GLU A 555 -27.54 0.74 -19.17
CA GLU A 555 -28.29 -0.46 -19.55
C GLU A 555 -27.50 -1.75 -19.25
N GLU A 556 -26.24 -1.81 -19.65
CA GLU A 556 -25.37 -2.97 -19.40
C GLU A 556 -25.16 -3.20 -17.90
N ALA A 557 -25.06 -2.12 -17.11
CA ALA A 557 -24.96 -2.22 -15.66
C ALA A 557 -26.24 -2.76 -15.03
N ILE A 558 -27.43 -2.35 -15.49
CA ILE A 558 -28.70 -2.90 -15.02
C ILE A 558 -28.82 -4.39 -15.37
N ASP A 559 -28.47 -4.77 -16.60
CA ASP A 559 -28.53 -6.17 -17.01
C ASP A 559 -27.58 -7.04 -16.21
N ALA A 560 -26.37 -6.55 -15.96
CA ALA A 560 -25.40 -7.21 -15.09
C ALA A 560 -25.90 -7.35 -13.65
N LEU A 561 -26.57 -6.32 -13.12
CA LEU A 561 -27.21 -6.36 -11.80
C LEU A 561 -28.31 -7.43 -11.75
N LYS A 562 -29.22 -7.43 -12.73
CA LYS A 562 -30.32 -8.41 -12.86
C LYS A 562 -29.75 -9.83 -12.94
N LEU A 563 -28.73 -10.04 -13.77
CA LEU A 563 -28.10 -11.34 -13.97
C LEU A 563 -27.43 -11.85 -12.69
N LEU A 564 -26.56 -11.05 -12.05
CA LEU A 564 -25.90 -11.46 -10.82
C LEU A 564 -26.91 -11.76 -9.70
N SER A 565 -27.94 -10.93 -9.58
CA SER A 565 -29.01 -11.12 -8.58
C SER A 565 -29.77 -12.43 -8.80
N ARG A 566 -30.09 -12.78 -10.05
CA ARG A 566 -30.78 -14.04 -10.40
C ARG A 566 -29.88 -15.27 -10.25
N CYS A 567 -28.60 -15.16 -10.59
CA CYS A 567 -27.66 -16.27 -10.50
C CYS A 567 -27.25 -16.58 -9.05
N GLU A 568 -27.01 -15.56 -8.24
CA GLU A 568 -26.31 -15.72 -6.95
C GLU A 568 -27.10 -15.19 -5.75
N GLY A 569 -28.25 -14.55 -5.95
CA GLY A 569 -29.01 -13.91 -4.86
C GLY A 569 -28.27 -12.72 -4.24
N ILE A 570 -27.32 -12.12 -4.97
CA ILE A 570 -26.54 -10.96 -4.53
C ILE A 570 -27.03 -9.75 -5.31
N ILE A 571 -27.54 -8.74 -4.62
CA ILE A 571 -27.92 -7.45 -5.21
C ILE A 571 -26.73 -6.49 -5.08
N PRO A 572 -25.90 -6.31 -6.13
CA PRO A 572 -24.77 -5.40 -6.08
C PRO A 572 -25.24 -3.94 -6.08
N ALA A 573 -24.41 -3.04 -5.55
CA ALA A 573 -24.57 -1.62 -5.83
C ALA A 573 -24.45 -1.34 -7.33
N LEU A 574 -25.11 -0.28 -7.84
CA LEU A 574 -25.04 0.08 -9.27
C LEU A 574 -23.60 0.33 -9.73
N GLU A 575 -22.73 0.85 -8.86
CA GLU A 575 -21.30 0.98 -9.14
C GLU A 575 -20.64 -0.39 -9.37
N SER A 576 -20.94 -1.37 -8.50
CA SER A 576 -20.40 -2.74 -8.61
C SER A 576 -20.96 -3.45 -9.84
N ALA A 577 -22.21 -3.18 -10.21
CA ALA A 577 -22.83 -3.74 -11.41
C ALA A 577 -22.08 -3.35 -12.70
N HIS A 578 -21.44 -2.17 -12.76
CA HIS A 578 -20.55 -1.83 -13.87
C HIS A 578 -19.33 -2.75 -13.93
N ALA A 579 -18.73 -3.09 -12.78
CA ALA A 579 -17.62 -4.06 -12.75
C ALA A 579 -18.06 -5.44 -13.26
N VAL A 580 -19.28 -5.87 -12.90
CA VAL A 580 -19.89 -7.12 -13.37
C VAL A 580 -20.15 -7.06 -14.88
N ALA A 581 -20.67 -5.94 -15.41
CA ALA A 581 -20.87 -5.73 -16.84
C ALA A 581 -19.54 -5.80 -17.62
N GLY A 582 -18.49 -5.14 -17.12
CA GLY A 582 -17.16 -5.23 -17.70
C GLY A 582 -16.58 -6.65 -17.64
N ALA A 583 -16.83 -7.38 -16.55
CA ALA A 583 -16.42 -8.78 -16.41
C ALA A 583 -17.13 -9.70 -17.41
N ILE A 584 -18.44 -9.48 -17.68
CA ILE A 584 -19.19 -10.20 -18.72
C ILE A 584 -18.54 -9.98 -20.10
N LYS A 585 -18.17 -8.74 -20.43
CA LYS A 585 -17.47 -8.43 -21.70
C LYS A 585 -16.09 -9.08 -21.76
N LEU A 586 -15.34 -9.03 -20.66
CA LEU A 586 -14.00 -9.60 -20.57
C LEU A 586 -14.03 -11.13 -20.72
N ALA A 587 -14.98 -11.80 -20.07
CA ALA A 587 -15.13 -13.25 -20.11
C ALA A 587 -15.25 -13.79 -21.54
N LYS A 588 -15.97 -13.09 -22.42
CA LYS A 588 -16.10 -13.44 -23.85
C LYS A 588 -14.77 -13.46 -24.62
N ARG A 589 -13.73 -12.81 -24.10
CA ARG A 589 -12.40 -12.69 -24.70
C ARG A 589 -11.35 -13.58 -24.02
N LEU A 590 -11.72 -14.26 -22.94
CA LEU A 590 -10.82 -15.14 -22.20
C LEU A 590 -11.00 -16.60 -22.65
N PRO A 591 -9.94 -17.43 -22.57
CA PRO A 591 -10.06 -18.84 -22.87
C PRO A 591 -10.97 -19.54 -21.85
N ALA A 592 -11.58 -20.65 -22.27
CA ALA A 592 -12.35 -21.49 -21.37
C ALA A 592 -11.51 -21.92 -20.16
N GLY A 593 -12.11 -21.88 -18.97
CA GLY A 593 -11.43 -22.20 -17.71
C GLY A 593 -10.62 -21.06 -17.08
N ALA A 594 -10.57 -19.88 -17.71
CA ALA A 594 -10.00 -18.69 -17.09
C ALA A 594 -10.70 -18.34 -15.76
N ARG A 595 -9.99 -17.65 -14.88
CA ARG A 595 -10.41 -17.30 -13.52
C ARG A 595 -10.29 -15.81 -13.32
N ILE A 596 -11.39 -15.18 -12.96
CA ILE A 596 -11.46 -13.73 -12.74
C ILE A 596 -11.92 -13.42 -11.33
N ILE A 597 -11.35 -12.37 -10.72
CA ILE A 597 -11.87 -11.78 -9.48
C ILE A 597 -12.60 -10.49 -9.83
N ILE A 598 -13.83 -10.34 -9.36
CA ILE A 598 -14.66 -9.15 -9.53
C ILE A 598 -14.84 -8.50 -8.16
N ASN A 599 -14.51 -7.22 -8.04
CA ASN A 599 -14.75 -6.48 -6.80
C ASN A 599 -16.23 -6.08 -6.69
N ILE A 600 -16.97 -6.70 -5.77
CA ILE A 600 -18.32 -6.24 -5.40
C ILE A 600 -18.14 -5.17 -4.33
N SER A 601 -17.89 -3.95 -4.80
CA SER A 601 -17.44 -2.81 -3.99
C SER A 601 -18.46 -2.30 -2.97
N GLY A 602 -19.73 -2.68 -3.10
CA GLY A 602 -20.81 -2.36 -2.17
C GLY A 602 -22.14 -3.05 -2.50
N ARG A 603 -23.07 -3.03 -1.54
CA ARG A 603 -24.42 -3.62 -1.68
C ARG A 603 -25.45 -2.64 -2.26
N GLY A 604 -26.44 -3.19 -2.95
CA GLY A 604 -27.46 -2.44 -3.68
C GLY A 604 -28.60 -1.85 -2.85
N ASP A 605 -28.63 -2.01 -1.52
CA ASP A 605 -29.73 -1.50 -0.66
C ASP A 605 -30.02 -0.01 -0.89
N LYS A 606 -28.97 0.80 -1.06
CA LYS A 606 -29.10 2.25 -1.29
C LYS A 606 -29.73 2.59 -2.65
N ASP A 607 -29.65 1.66 -3.59
CA ASP A 607 -30.09 1.85 -4.96
C ASP A 607 -31.48 1.26 -5.20
N MET A 608 -32.09 0.61 -4.20
CA MET A 608 -33.33 -0.15 -4.38
C MET A 608 -34.49 0.67 -4.92
N GLU A 609 -34.63 1.94 -4.57
CA GLU A 609 -35.67 2.82 -5.13
C GLU A 609 -35.44 3.07 -6.63
N THR A 610 -34.19 3.33 -7.02
CA THR A 610 -33.79 3.49 -8.42
C THR A 610 -33.97 2.18 -9.18
N ILE A 611 -33.46 1.07 -8.64
CA ILE A 611 -33.58 -0.28 -9.21
C ILE A 611 -35.06 -0.65 -9.38
N SER A 612 -35.91 -0.41 -8.38
CA SER A 612 -37.33 -0.77 -8.43
C SER A 612 -38.05 -0.06 -9.57
N ARG A 613 -37.79 1.24 -9.80
CA ARG A 613 -38.35 1.98 -10.93
C ARG A 613 -37.91 1.38 -12.26
N LEU A 614 -36.61 1.16 -12.42
CA LEU A 614 -36.03 0.68 -13.67
C LEU A 614 -36.40 -0.77 -14.01
N VAL A 615 -36.64 -1.60 -12.99
CA VAL A 615 -37.08 -2.98 -13.17
C VAL A 615 -38.60 -3.06 -13.39
N ALA A 616 -39.40 -2.17 -12.78
CA ALA A 616 -40.85 -2.12 -12.99
C ALA A 616 -41.23 -1.74 -14.43
N ASP A 617 -40.49 -0.81 -15.04
CA ASP A 617 -40.70 -0.41 -16.44
C ASP A 617 -40.48 -1.60 -17.41
N THR A 618 -39.60 -2.55 -17.06
CA THR A 618 -39.37 -3.76 -17.88
C THR A 618 -40.52 -4.78 -17.80
N VAL A 619 -41.30 -4.80 -16.71
CA VAL A 619 -42.44 -5.73 -16.56
C VAL A 619 -43.64 -5.26 -17.39
N GLN A 620 -43.87 -3.95 -17.48
CA GLN A 620 -44.96 -3.38 -18.29
C GLN A 620 -44.72 -3.55 -19.80
N GLU A 621 -43.47 -3.45 -20.29
CA GLU A 621 -43.15 -3.73 -21.70
C GLU A 621 -43.25 -5.22 -22.07
N GLY A 622 -42.97 -6.12 -21.11
CA GLY A 622 -43.14 -7.57 -21.28
C GLY A 622 -44.61 -7.99 -21.36
N GLU A 623 -45.47 -7.45 -20.49
CA GLU A 623 -46.92 -7.72 -20.51
C GLU A 623 -47.61 -7.13 -21.75
N ALA A 624 -47.11 -6.00 -22.28
CA ALA A 624 -47.61 -5.43 -23.54
C ALA A 624 -47.24 -6.30 -24.76
N ASN A 625 -46.04 -6.87 -24.80
CA ASN A 625 -45.59 -7.73 -25.91
C ASN A 625 -46.12 -9.17 -25.86
N GLU A 626 -46.56 -9.68 -24.71
CA GLU A 626 -47.29 -10.97 -24.62
C GLU A 626 -48.79 -10.83 -24.98
N SER A 627 -49.28 -9.60 -25.18
CA SER A 627 -50.67 -9.30 -25.52
C SER A 627 -50.93 -9.00 -27.00
N HIS A 628 -49.98 -9.29 -27.90
CA HIS A 628 -50.11 -9.12 -29.35
C HIS A 628 -49.94 -10.41 -30.16
#